data_AF-A0A1I0DM06-F1
#
_entry.id   AF-A0A1I0DM06-F1
#
_cell.length_a   1.000
_cell.length_b   1.000
_cell.length_c   1.000
_cell.angle_alpha   90.00
_cell.angle_beta   90.00
_cell.angle_gamma   90.00
#
_symmetry.space_group_name_H-M   'P 1'
#
loop_
_entity.id
_entity.type
_entity.pdbx_description
1 polymer ?
#
loop_
_entity_poly.entity_id
_entity_poly.type
_entity_poly.pdbx_seq_one_letter_code
_entity_poly.pdbx_strand_id
1 'polypeptide(L)' 'MMYTPYPGIYPIPFMPMYVKYAHAYVPYQTYMEAFPLTEAMMKGTLFPELYQPYIEEDRRWEGK' A
#
# COMPACT_ATOMS: atom_id res chain seq x y z
N MET A 1 -6.21 -12.78 21.12
CA MET A 1 -4.90 -13.13 20.51
C MET A 1 -5.16 -14.27 19.53
N MET A 2 -4.92 -14.08 18.24
CA MET A 2 -5.12 -15.14 17.23
C MET A 2 -3.91 -16.07 17.22
N TYR A 3 -4.15 -17.37 17.37
CA TYR A 3 -3.13 -18.42 17.30
C TYR A 3 -2.76 -18.67 15.84
N THR A 4 -1.51 -18.40 15.46
CA THR A 4 -0.99 -18.78 14.13
C THR A 4 -0.24 -20.12 14.24
N PRO A 5 -0.52 -21.10 13.35
CA PRO A 5 0.06 -22.45 13.44
C PRO A 5 1.52 -22.57 13.01
N TYR A 6 2.23 -21.45 12.76
CA TYR A 6 3.62 -21.45 12.29
C TYR A 6 4.51 -20.74 13.32
N PRO A 7 5.32 -21.48 14.10
CA PRO A 7 6.25 -20.89 15.05
C PRO A 7 7.45 -20.31 14.29
N GLY A 8 7.45 -18.99 14.06
CA GLY A 8 8.63 -18.27 13.58
C GLY A 8 8.45 -17.36 12.36
N ILE A 9 7.26 -17.33 11.75
CA ILE A 9 6.94 -16.34 10.71
C ILE A 9 5.97 -15.35 11.35
N TYR A 10 6.47 -14.16 11.70
CA TYR A 10 5.62 -13.02 12.07
C TYR A 10 4.49 -12.92 11.03
N PRO A 11 3.20 -12.86 11.41
CA PRO A 11 2.16 -12.76 10.42
C PRO A 11 2.40 -11.49 9.62
N ILE A 12 2.61 -11.66 8.32
CA ILE A 12 2.56 -10.61 7.31
C ILE A 12 1.40 -9.67 7.71
N PRO A 13 1.61 -8.35 7.83
CA PRO A 13 0.56 -7.45 8.31
C PRO A 13 -0.71 -7.67 7.46
N PHE A 14 -1.72 -8.25 8.10
CA PHE A 14 -2.99 -8.59 7.47
C PHE A 14 -3.75 -7.28 7.26
N MET A 15 -3.95 -6.88 6.00
CA MET A 15 -4.88 -5.80 5.68
C MET A 15 -6.26 -6.20 6.22
N PRO A 16 -6.86 -5.43 7.13
CA PRO A 16 -8.12 -5.85 7.74
C PRO A 16 -9.23 -5.86 6.70
N MET A 17 -10.06 -6.90 6.74
CA MET A 17 -11.25 -7.02 5.88
C MET A 17 -12.21 -5.83 6.03
N TYR A 18 -12.21 -5.18 7.20
CA TYR A 18 -12.97 -3.96 7.49
C TYR A 18 -12.00 -2.85 7.93
N VAL A 19 -11.66 -1.98 6.99
CA VAL A 19 -10.81 -0.80 7.25
C VAL A 19 -11.57 0.24 8.09
N LYS A 20 -10.87 0.85 9.05
CA LYS A 20 -11.37 1.94 9.87
C LYS A 20 -10.85 3.27 9.34
N TYR A 21 -11.68 4.31 9.41
CA TYR A 21 -11.24 5.66 9.09
C TYR A 21 -10.17 6.15 10.08
N ALA A 22 -9.37 7.13 9.64
CA ALA A 22 -8.26 7.73 10.40
C ALA A 22 -7.18 6.73 10.87
N HIS A 23 -7.11 5.55 10.25
CA HIS A 23 -6.04 4.58 10.48
C HIS A 23 -5.15 4.50 9.24
N ALA A 24 -3.83 4.52 9.46
CA ALA A 24 -2.87 4.23 8.40
C ALA A 24 -2.77 2.71 8.20
N TYR A 25 -3.10 2.24 7.00
CA TYR A 25 -2.89 0.87 6.58
C TYR A 25 -1.74 0.82 5.58
N VAL A 26 -0.69 0.08 5.93
CA VAL A 26 0.42 -0.16 5.01
C VAL A 26 0.21 -1.54 4.39
N PRO A 27 -0.10 -1.62 3.08
CA PRO A 27 -0.19 -2.92 2.41
C PRO A 27 1.17 -3.61 2.42
N TYR A 28 1.17 -4.95 2.38
CA TYR A 28 2.41 -5.68 2.21
C TYR A 28 3.03 -5.34 0.84
N GLN A 29 4.30 -4.94 0.86
CA GLN A 29 5.04 -4.57 -0.34
C GLN A 29 6.05 -5.68 -0.63
N THR A 30 5.95 -6.28 -1.81
CA THR A 30 7.01 -7.14 -2.35
C THR A 30 7.93 -6.30 -3.20
N TYR A 31 9.22 -6.26 -2.87
CA TYR A 31 10.19 -5.56 -3.71
C TYR A 31 10.26 -6.21 -5.09
N MET A 32 9.67 -5.58 -6.10
CA MET A 32 9.68 -6.04 -7.48
C MET A 32 10.61 -5.18 -8.32
N GLU A 33 10.25 -3.90 -8.48
CA GLU A 33 10.95 -2.94 -9.31
C GLU A 33 11.06 -1.61 -8.57
N ALA A 34 12.05 -0.80 -8.93
CA ALA A 34 12.27 0.52 -8.35
C ALA A 34 12.48 1.55 -9.45
N PHE A 35 11.90 2.73 -9.28
CA PHE A 35 12.22 3.86 -10.15
C PHE A 35 13.69 4.28 -9.99
N PRO A 36 14.32 4.83 -11.04
CA PRO A 36 15.55 5.59 -10.89
C PRO A 36 15.36 6.72 -9.87
N LEU A 37 16.41 7.04 -9.11
CA LEU A 37 16.31 7.98 -7.98
C LEU A 37 15.72 9.34 -8.36
N THR A 38 16.13 9.90 -9.51
CA THR A 38 15.61 11.17 -10.01
C THR A 38 14.10 11.12 -10.24
N GLU A 39 13.59 10.02 -10.80
CA GLU A 39 12.16 9.85 -11.04
C GLU A 39 11.40 9.61 -9.73
N ALA A 40 11.97 8.81 -8.82
CA ALA A 40 11.39 8.57 -7.50
C ALA A 40 11.20 9.86 -6.70
N MET A 41 12.17 10.79 -6.77
CA MET A 41 12.07 12.10 -6.13
C MET A 41 10.95 12.95 -6.70
N MET A 42 10.73 12.91 -8.03
CA MET A 42 9.64 13.64 -8.68
C MET A 42 8.27 13.02 -8.34
N LYS A 43 8.19 11.70 -8.22
CA LYS A 43 6.95 10.96 -7.98
C LYS A 43 6.57 10.83 -6.51
N GLY A 44 7.50 11.09 -5.58
CA GLY A 44 7.28 10.94 -4.14
C GLY A 44 7.25 9.49 -3.64
N THR A 45 7.65 8.52 -4.48
CA THR A 45 7.75 7.10 -4.12
C THR A 45 8.86 6.43 -4.93
N LEU A 46 9.59 5.50 -4.31
CA LEU A 46 10.56 4.64 -4.99
C LEU A 46 9.88 3.50 -5.76
N PHE A 47 8.69 3.10 -5.28
CA PHE A 47 7.97 1.91 -5.69
C PHE A 47 6.93 2.26 -6.76
N PRO A 48 7.05 1.73 -7.99
CA PRO A 48 6.09 1.97 -9.06
C PRO A 48 4.65 1.62 -8.71
N GLU A 49 4.44 0.56 -7.96
CA GLU A 49 3.12 0.09 -7.53
C GLU A 49 2.40 1.03 -6.56
N LEU A 50 3.15 1.94 -5.91
CA LEU A 50 2.60 2.95 -5.00
C LEU A 50 2.37 4.30 -5.67
N TYR A 51 2.77 4.47 -6.94
CA TYR A 51 2.61 5.75 -7.63
C TYR A 51 1.14 5.98 -8.01
N GLN A 52 0.47 6.84 -7.24
CA GLN A 52 -0.94 7.18 -7.41
C GLN A 52 -1.09 8.71 -7.56
N PRO A 53 -0.87 9.27 -8.77
CA PRO A 53 -1.06 10.70 -9.01
C PRO A 53 -2.55 11.05 -8.87
N TYR A 54 -2.84 12.23 -8.30
CA TYR A 54 -4.18 12.76 -8.27
C TYR A 54 -4.62 13.14 -9.70
N ILE A 55 -5.80 12.67 -10.11
CA ILE A 55 -6.41 13.00 -11.40
C ILE A 55 -7.70 13.78 -11.10
N GLU A 56 -7.80 15.02 -11.56
CA GLU A 56 -8.96 15.89 -11.26
C GLU A 56 -10.29 15.29 -11.73
N GLU A 57 -10.25 14.51 -12.81
CA GLU A 57 -11.41 13.85 -13.42
C GLU A 57 -11.48 12.36 -13.06
N ASP A 58 -10.90 11.93 -11.93
CA ASP A 58 -10.84 10.51 -11.58
C ASP A 58 -12.25 9.94 -11.36
N ARG A 59 -12.75 9.25 -12.40
CA ARG A 59 -14.06 8.60 -12.41
C ARG A 59 -14.17 7.43 -11.44
N ARG A 60 -13.07 7.01 -10.80
CA ARG A 60 -13.08 5.96 -9.77
C ARG A 60 -13.84 6.38 -8.51
N TRP A 61 -13.98 7.68 -8.27
CA TRP A 61 -14.79 8.20 -7.17
C TRP A 61 -16.18 8.62 -7.68
N GLU A 62 -17.03 7.63 -7.92
CA GLU A 62 -18.48 7.85 -7.94
C GLU A 62 -18.93 8.00 -6.49
N GLY A 63 -18.94 9.22 -5.94
CA GLY A 63 -19.47 9.46 -4.59
C GLY A 63 -20.95 9.09 -4.46
N LYS A 64 -21.23 7.79 -4.31
CA LYS A 64 -22.54 7.18 -4.02
C LYS A 64 -22.50 6.51 -2.66
#